data_AF-A0A3N1SW80-F1
#
_entry.id   AF-A0A3N1SW80-F1
#
_cell.length_a   1.000
_cell.length_b   1.000
_cell.length_c   1.000
_cell.angle_alpha   90.00
_cell.angle_beta   90.00
_cell.angle_gamma   90.00
#
_symmetry.space_group_name_H-M   'P 1'
#
loop_
_entity.id
_entity.type
_entity.pdbx_description
1 polymer ?
#
loop_
_entity_poly.entity_id
_entity_poly.type
_entity_poly.pdbx_seq_one_letter_code
_entity_poly.pdbx_strand_id
1 'polypeptide(L)'
;MPRRHLHMTGAAGTPLRAALRGLRTELALPDGFPPDVLAEAAEAARNPAVDGHEDATQLPFLTIDPPTSTDLDQAMHLERRPHGYRVHYAIADVAAFVRPGGALDTEAHRRVTTLYFPDGKVPLHPTSLSEGAASLLPGRTRPAVLWEIDLDAEGRAVATRVRRALVRSRAKLDYAGVQQRIDAGTAEESLALLRDIGTLREEQEVARGGISLNVPEQEIVERDGGYGLEYRAPLPADGWNAQISLLTGMAAAHLMTETGTGILRTLPVAPDGAVARLRRSAEALHIDWPHHVPYARLVRSLDPRITSHAAFLQDCTTLLRGAGYTVFEHGELPTPAVHAAVADLYTHCTAPLRRLVDRYAAELCVAAAADREPPEWALAALPALPKEMADGTRRANTVERDCVDLVEAALLKDRIGAVFDAYVVDVKEQDPTTGTVHIDDPAIVARIEGGSTSLPLGERLRVRLTQADPGSSKVLFAPA
;
A
#
# COMPACT_ATOMS: atom_id res chain seq x y z
N MET A 1 4.55 3.40 -0.26
CA MET A 1 5.48 2.32 0.11
C MET A 1 4.68 1.04 0.21
N PRO A 2 5.17 -0.07 -0.35
CA PRO A 2 4.66 -1.39 0.01
C PRO A 2 4.86 -1.58 1.52
N ARG A 3 3.79 -1.97 2.20
CA ARG A 3 3.76 -2.24 3.64
C ARG A 3 3.97 -3.74 3.85
N ARG A 4 4.53 -4.13 5.00
CA ARG A 4 4.40 -5.50 5.53
C ARG A 4 2.94 -5.70 5.92
N HIS A 5 2.21 -6.39 5.07
CA HIS A 5 0.83 -6.78 5.36
C HIS A 5 0.86 -7.93 6.36
N LEU A 6 0.59 -7.64 7.63
CA LEU A 6 0.40 -8.63 8.68
C LEU A 6 -1.10 -8.87 8.87
N HIS A 7 -1.51 -10.13 8.83
CA HIS A 7 -2.88 -10.52 9.14
C HIS A 7 -2.91 -11.66 10.14
N MET A 8 -3.75 -11.57 11.18
CA MET A 8 -3.85 -12.62 12.19
C MET A 8 -5.15 -13.43 12.02
N THR A 9 -5.01 -14.75 11.91
CA THR A 9 -6.13 -15.70 11.79
C THR A 9 -6.34 -16.45 13.13
N GLY A 10 -7.59 -16.83 13.46
CA GLY A 10 -7.90 -17.64 14.65
C GLY A 10 -8.64 -16.93 15.80
N ALA A 11 -9.11 -17.73 16.76
CA ALA A 11 -10.00 -17.34 17.85
C ALA A 11 -9.24 -17.04 19.17
N ALA A 12 -9.27 -15.77 19.59
CA ALA A 12 -9.03 -15.29 20.96
C ALA A 12 -7.83 -15.86 21.77
N GLY A 13 -6.66 -16.06 21.15
CA GLY A 13 -5.38 -16.09 21.89
C GLY A 13 -5.05 -14.73 22.53
N THR A 14 -5.00 -14.68 23.86
CA THR A 14 -5.14 -13.49 24.72
C THR A 14 -3.92 -12.55 24.84
N PRO A 15 -2.64 -12.99 24.74
CA PRO A 15 -1.48 -12.11 24.96
C PRO A 15 -1.13 -11.15 23.81
N LEU A 16 -1.05 -11.64 22.56
CA LEU A 16 -0.65 -10.78 21.42
C LEU A 16 -1.72 -9.72 21.14
N ARG A 17 -3.01 -10.06 21.21
CA ARG A 17 -4.11 -9.09 21.13
C ARG A 17 -4.06 -8.06 22.28
N ALA A 18 -3.69 -8.48 23.49
CA ALA A 18 -3.51 -7.55 24.60
C ALA A 18 -2.32 -6.61 24.37
N ALA A 19 -1.19 -7.13 23.86
CA ALA A 19 -0.03 -6.32 23.49
C ALA A 19 -0.35 -5.33 22.36
N LEU A 20 -1.08 -5.76 21.32
CA LEU A 20 -1.56 -4.90 20.23
C LEU A 20 -2.55 -3.84 20.73
N ARG A 21 -3.35 -4.13 21.77
CA ARG A 21 -4.19 -3.12 22.43
C ARG A 21 -3.34 -2.13 23.23
N GLY A 22 -2.36 -2.61 23.99
CA GLY A 22 -1.41 -1.78 24.73
C GLY A 22 -0.64 -0.83 23.80
N LEU A 23 -0.20 -1.33 22.64
CA LEU A 23 0.49 -0.53 21.62
C LEU A 23 -0.37 0.64 21.12
N ARG A 24 -1.68 0.43 20.91
CA ARG A 24 -2.58 1.51 20.50
C ARG A 24 -2.65 2.62 21.56
N THR A 25 -2.67 2.24 22.84
CA THR A 25 -2.66 3.19 23.96
C THR A 25 -1.33 3.92 24.07
N GLU A 26 -0.19 3.23 23.95
CA GLU A 26 1.16 3.82 23.97
C GLU A 26 1.35 4.85 22.85
N LEU A 27 0.88 4.52 21.65
CA LEU A 27 0.93 5.41 20.48
C LEU A 27 -0.13 6.52 20.50
N ALA A 28 -0.92 6.62 21.59
CA ALA A 28 -2.00 7.59 21.77
C ALA A 28 -2.95 7.65 20.56
N LEU A 29 -3.27 6.48 20.00
CA LEU A 29 -4.19 6.39 18.86
C LEU A 29 -5.63 6.61 19.35
N PRO A 30 -6.48 7.27 18.55
CA PRO A 30 -7.86 7.51 18.94
C PRO A 30 -8.66 6.19 19.00
N ASP A 31 -9.28 5.92 20.15
CA ASP A 31 -10.12 4.72 20.37
C ASP A 31 -11.42 4.72 19.55
N GLY A 32 -11.86 5.90 19.10
CA GLY A 32 -13.08 6.08 18.34
C GLY A 32 -13.15 7.46 17.69
N PHE A 33 -14.31 7.79 17.14
CA PHE A 33 -14.58 9.11 16.57
C PHE A 33 -15.34 9.98 17.58
N PRO A 34 -15.04 11.28 17.64
CA PRO A 34 -15.82 12.23 18.44
C PRO A 34 -17.33 12.21 18.10
N PRO A 35 -18.24 12.53 19.05
CA PRO A 35 -19.69 12.45 18.82
C PRO A 35 -20.22 13.35 17.69
N ASP A 36 -19.66 14.54 17.53
CA ASP A 36 -19.97 15.47 16.44
C ASP A 36 -19.55 14.91 15.08
N VAL A 37 -18.37 14.29 15.00
CA VAL A 37 -17.90 13.58 13.80
C VAL A 37 -18.84 12.42 13.45
N LEU A 38 -19.27 11.63 14.43
CA LEU A 38 -20.21 10.53 14.22
C LEU A 38 -21.59 11.02 13.77
N ALA A 39 -22.07 12.14 14.33
CA ALA A 39 -23.34 12.74 13.94
C ALA A 39 -23.30 13.24 12.49
N GLU A 40 -22.23 13.95 12.09
CA GLU A 40 -22.03 14.40 10.72
C GLU A 40 -21.90 13.20 9.76
N ALA A 41 -21.16 12.15 10.15
CA ALA A 41 -21.05 10.92 9.36
C ALA A 41 -22.38 10.23 9.12
N ALA A 42 -23.23 10.14 10.16
CA ALA A 42 -24.54 9.53 10.04
C ALA A 42 -25.47 10.33 9.13
N GLU A 43 -25.37 11.66 9.14
CA GLU A 43 -26.13 12.53 8.25
C GLU A 43 -25.65 12.43 6.81
N ALA A 44 -24.34 12.56 6.58
CA ALA A 44 -23.73 12.40 5.25
C ALA A 44 -24.02 11.02 4.65
N ALA A 45 -24.05 9.96 5.46
CA ALA A 45 -24.41 8.61 5.01
C ALA A 45 -25.85 8.51 4.48
N ARG A 46 -26.78 9.30 5.04
CA ARG A 46 -28.18 9.34 4.59
C ARG A 46 -28.37 10.26 3.39
N ASN A 47 -27.68 11.39 3.38
CA ASN A 47 -27.87 12.48 2.43
C ASN A 47 -26.54 12.91 1.79
N PRO A 48 -25.90 12.04 0.98
CA PRO A 48 -24.68 12.43 0.27
C PRO A 48 -24.97 13.52 -0.76
N ALA A 49 -24.03 14.44 -0.95
CA ALA A 49 -24.08 15.47 -1.96
C ALA A 49 -23.81 14.85 -3.35
N VAL A 50 -24.88 14.45 -4.04
CA VAL A 50 -24.81 13.78 -5.34
C VAL A 50 -25.25 14.65 -6.52
N ASP A 51 -25.54 15.92 -6.27
CA ASP A 51 -25.89 16.86 -7.33
C ASP A 51 -24.76 16.96 -8.36
N GLY A 52 -25.12 16.89 -9.66
CA GLY A 52 -24.15 16.89 -10.76
C GLY A 52 -23.45 15.56 -11.03
N HIS A 53 -23.78 14.48 -10.31
CA HIS A 53 -23.31 13.14 -10.66
C HIS A 53 -24.13 12.57 -11.83
N GLU A 54 -23.45 12.14 -12.89
CA GLU A 54 -24.08 11.46 -14.02
C GLU A 54 -24.48 10.03 -13.66
N ASP A 55 -25.56 9.50 -14.24
CA ASP A 55 -25.92 8.09 -14.06
C ASP A 55 -25.02 7.19 -14.91
N ALA A 56 -24.16 6.42 -14.24
CA ALA A 56 -23.34 5.36 -14.83
C ALA A 56 -23.67 3.98 -14.23
N THR A 57 -24.85 3.82 -13.62
CA THR A 57 -25.25 2.58 -12.92
C THR A 57 -25.47 1.39 -13.84
N GLN A 58 -25.55 1.63 -15.15
CA GLN A 58 -25.64 0.57 -16.17
C GLN A 58 -24.28 -0.03 -16.54
N LEU A 59 -23.16 0.64 -16.22
CA LEU A 59 -21.84 0.07 -16.44
C LEU A 59 -21.61 -1.10 -15.46
N PRO A 60 -21.22 -2.29 -15.95
CA PRO A 60 -21.18 -3.49 -15.14
C PRO A 60 -19.90 -3.59 -14.28
N PHE A 61 -19.73 -2.65 -13.36
CA PHE A 61 -18.57 -2.61 -12.47
C PHE A 61 -18.46 -3.86 -11.57
N LEU A 62 -17.22 -4.24 -11.29
CA LEU A 62 -16.83 -5.25 -10.30
C LEU A 62 -15.75 -4.68 -9.38
N THR A 63 -15.69 -5.12 -8.12
CA THR A 63 -14.52 -4.87 -7.27
C THR A 63 -13.70 -6.16 -7.11
N ILE A 64 -12.39 -6.02 -6.88
CA ILE A 64 -11.48 -7.13 -6.62
C ILE A 64 -10.68 -6.80 -5.36
N ASP A 65 -10.99 -7.48 -4.27
CA ASP A 65 -10.48 -7.15 -2.94
C ASP A 65 -10.32 -8.43 -2.09
N PRO A 66 -9.50 -8.40 -1.02
CA PRO A 66 -9.46 -9.50 -0.06
C PRO A 66 -10.87 -9.85 0.47
N PRO A 67 -11.16 -11.14 0.75
CA PRO A 67 -12.49 -11.59 1.18
C PRO A 67 -13.07 -10.82 2.38
N THR A 68 -12.21 -10.41 3.32
CA THR A 68 -12.59 -9.72 4.55
C THR A 68 -12.75 -8.20 4.41
N SER A 69 -12.30 -7.60 3.31
CA SER A 69 -12.37 -6.14 3.11
C SER A 69 -13.80 -5.64 2.96
N THR A 70 -14.08 -4.48 3.55
CA THR A 70 -15.40 -3.81 3.51
C THR A 70 -15.28 -2.37 3.00
N ASP A 71 -14.10 -1.78 3.05
CA ASP A 71 -13.70 -0.47 2.56
C ASP A 71 -13.24 -0.53 1.09
N LEU A 72 -14.19 -0.75 0.19
CA LEU A 72 -13.93 -0.94 -1.23
C LEU A 72 -13.83 0.43 -1.92
N ASP A 73 -12.60 0.90 -2.10
CA ASP A 73 -12.29 2.18 -2.75
C ASP A 73 -12.60 2.18 -4.25
N GLN A 74 -12.49 1.02 -4.90
CA GLN A 74 -12.26 0.88 -6.34
C GLN A 74 -13.23 -0.12 -6.97
N ALA A 75 -13.78 0.22 -8.13
CA ALA A 75 -14.50 -0.72 -8.98
C ALA A 75 -14.10 -0.52 -10.44
N MET A 76 -13.95 -1.60 -11.20
CA MET A 76 -13.48 -1.57 -12.58
C MET A 76 -14.48 -2.18 -13.55
N HIS A 77 -14.48 -1.66 -14.77
CA HIS A 77 -15.03 -2.29 -15.94
C HIS A 77 -14.10 -2.04 -17.12
N LEU A 78 -13.65 -3.10 -17.77
CA LEU A 78 -12.73 -3.09 -18.90
C LEU A 78 -13.47 -3.46 -20.18
N GLU A 79 -13.17 -2.75 -21.27
CA GLU A 79 -13.78 -2.95 -22.60
C GLU A 79 -12.71 -3.03 -23.68
N ARG A 80 -12.94 -3.86 -24.71
CA ARG A 80 -12.14 -3.88 -25.93
C ARG A 80 -12.64 -2.82 -26.90
N ARG A 81 -11.73 -2.15 -27.59
CA ARG A 81 -12.02 -1.16 -28.64
C ARG A 81 -11.32 -1.55 -29.96
N PRO A 82 -11.73 -0.99 -31.12
CA PRO A 82 -11.10 -1.31 -32.40
C PRO A 82 -9.58 -1.07 -32.43
N HIS A 83 -9.07 -0.13 -31.64
CA HIS A 83 -7.65 0.27 -31.61
C HIS A 83 -7.02 0.15 -30.21
N GLY A 84 -7.50 -0.77 -29.38
CA GLY A 84 -6.95 -1.00 -28.05
C GLY A 84 -8.04 -1.30 -27.03
N TYR A 85 -8.05 -0.56 -25.92
CA TYR A 85 -8.90 -0.85 -24.77
C TYR A 85 -9.46 0.40 -24.13
N ARG A 86 -10.47 0.23 -23.28
CA ARG A 86 -10.98 1.27 -22.40
C ARG A 86 -11.09 0.74 -20.98
N VAL A 87 -10.58 1.53 -20.06
CA VAL A 87 -10.63 1.28 -18.63
C VAL A 87 -11.64 2.25 -18.03
N HIS A 88 -12.76 1.73 -17.55
CA HIS A 88 -13.63 2.44 -16.63
C HIS A 88 -13.22 2.10 -15.21
N TYR A 89 -12.80 3.10 -14.44
CA TYR A 89 -12.35 2.93 -13.06
C TYR A 89 -13.07 3.90 -12.14
N ALA A 90 -14.00 3.38 -11.35
CA ALA A 90 -14.76 4.13 -10.38
C ALA A 90 -14.01 4.15 -9.04
N ILE A 91 -13.73 5.35 -8.54
CA ILE A 91 -13.13 5.58 -7.22
C ILE A 91 -14.19 6.21 -6.32
N ALA A 92 -14.35 5.72 -5.08
CA ALA A 92 -15.33 6.27 -4.13
C ALA A 92 -15.19 7.80 -3.99
N ASP A 93 -16.29 8.56 -4.20
CA ASP A 93 -16.25 10.02 -4.08
C ASP A 93 -16.46 10.45 -2.63
N VAL A 94 -15.37 10.58 -1.87
CA VAL A 94 -15.39 11.03 -0.47
C VAL A 94 -15.91 12.46 -0.32
N ALA A 95 -15.75 13.31 -1.35
CA ALA A 95 -16.23 14.68 -1.28
C ALA A 95 -17.76 14.79 -1.30
N ALA A 96 -18.47 13.76 -1.78
CA ALA A 96 -19.92 13.64 -1.63
C ALA A 96 -20.37 13.49 -0.16
N PHE A 97 -19.47 13.08 0.74
CA PHE A 97 -19.77 12.82 2.15
C PHE A 97 -19.08 13.79 3.12
N VAL A 98 -17.89 14.30 2.77
CA VAL A 98 -17.07 15.11 3.67
C VAL A 98 -17.16 16.56 3.25
N ARG A 99 -17.81 17.38 4.08
CA ARG A 99 -17.91 18.82 3.87
C ARG A 99 -16.60 19.52 4.30
N PRO A 100 -15.98 20.34 3.44
CA PRO A 100 -14.80 21.13 3.82
C PRO A 100 -15.06 22.00 5.06
N GLY A 101 -14.14 21.98 6.02
CA GLY A 101 -14.24 22.67 7.30
C GLY A 101 -15.22 22.04 8.31
N GLY A 102 -15.86 20.92 7.98
CA GLY A 102 -16.72 20.16 8.90
C GLY A 102 -15.93 19.40 9.97
N ALA A 103 -16.65 18.72 10.88
CA ALA A 103 -16.05 17.87 11.91
C ALA A 103 -15.41 16.63 11.26
N LEU A 104 -16.06 16.02 10.26
CA LEU A 104 -15.50 14.92 9.47
C LEU A 104 -14.18 15.29 8.78
N ASP A 105 -14.13 16.48 8.18
CA ASP A 105 -12.96 17.00 7.49
C ASP A 105 -11.80 17.24 8.46
N THR A 106 -12.09 17.94 9.56
CA THR A 106 -11.12 18.21 10.63
C THR A 106 -10.52 16.93 11.19
N GLU A 107 -11.35 15.92 11.46
CA GLU A 107 -10.89 14.63 11.96
C GLU A 107 -10.13 13.82 10.89
N ALA A 108 -10.50 13.94 9.61
CA ALA A 108 -9.76 13.33 8.52
C ALA A 108 -8.34 13.93 8.38
N HIS A 109 -8.17 15.24 8.55
CA HIS A 109 -6.86 15.90 8.62
C HIS A 109 -6.04 15.43 9.83
N ARG A 110 -6.67 15.20 10.98
CA ARG A 110 -5.98 14.65 12.17
C ARG A 110 -5.53 13.19 11.97
N ARG A 111 -6.31 12.41 11.23
CA ARG A 111 -6.06 10.97 10.99
C ARG A 111 -5.15 10.72 9.79
N VAL A 112 -5.27 11.49 8.72
CA VAL A 112 -4.48 11.47 7.46
C VAL A 112 -4.57 10.16 6.66
N THR A 113 -4.50 9.00 7.32
CA THR A 113 -4.52 7.67 6.71
C THR A 113 -5.05 6.63 7.69
N THR A 114 -5.62 5.56 7.16
CA THR A 114 -5.95 4.37 7.96
C THR A 114 -4.67 3.66 8.41
N LEU A 115 -4.61 3.36 9.72
CA LEU A 115 -3.53 2.58 10.33
C LEU A 115 -3.97 1.12 10.44
N TYR A 116 -3.17 0.19 9.92
CA TYR A 116 -3.50 -1.23 9.92
C TYR A 116 -2.67 -1.94 10.99
N PHE A 117 -3.33 -2.86 11.67
CA PHE A 117 -2.78 -3.73 12.69
C PHE A 117 -3.08 -5.18 12.30
N PRO A 118 -2.33 -6.17 12.81
CA PRO A 118 -2.61 -7.58 12.56
C PRO A 118 -4.04 -8.00 12.93
N ASP A 119 -4.62 -7.37 13.95
CA ASP A 119 -5.93 -7.67 14.52
C ASP A 119 -7.03 -6.67 14.16
N GLY A 120 -6.78 -5.71 13.27
CA GLY A 120 -7.79 -4.72 12.85
C GLY A 120 -7.20 -3.45 12.25
N LYS A 121 -7.94 -2.35 12.33
CA LYS A 121 -7.51 -1.06 11.76
C LYS A 121 -8.04 0.12 12.57
N VAL A 122 -7.34 1.25 12.52
CA VAL A 122 -7.81 2.56 12.98
C VAL A 122 -8.13 3.37 11.71
N PRO A 123 -9.41 3.48 11.32
CA PRO A 123 -9.79 4.00 10.01
C PRO A 123 -9.66 5.53 9.94
N LEU A 124 -9.42 6.04 8.72
CA LEU A 124 -9.42 7.46 8.39
C LEU A 124 -10.82 8.08 8.57
N HIS A 125 -11.87 7.38 8.14
CA HIS A 125 -13.26 7.81 8.23
C HIS A 125 -14.10 6.83 9.07
N PRO A 126 -15.19 7.29 9.72
CA PRO A 126 -16.13 6.40 10.42
C PRO A 126 -16.60 5.25 9.52
N THR A 127 -16.76 4.06 10.09
CA THR A 127 -17.12 2.84 9.34
C THR A 127 -18.49 2.93 8.67
N SER A 128 -19.41 3.75 9.20
CA SER A 128 -20.67 4.09 8.54
C SER A 128 -20.48 4.69 7.14
N LEU A 129 -19.35 5.37 6.90
CA LEU A 129 -18.95 5.89 5.60
C LEU A 129 -17.99 4.91 4.89
N SER A 130 -16.81 4.67 5.48
CA SER A 130 -15.72 3.95 4.82
C SER A 130 -16.03 2.49 4.51
N GLU A 131 -16.84 1.82 5.34
CA GLU A 131 -17.25 0.42 5.15
C GLU A 131 -18.73 0.30 4.75
N GLY A 132 -19.37 1.43 4.46
CA GLY A 132 -20.82 1.53 4.30
C GLY A 132 -21.24 2.43 3.15
N ALA A 133 -21.54 3.68 3.45
CA ALA A 133 -22.18 4.61 2.51
C ALA A 133 -21.27 5.02 1.33
N ALA A 134 -19.96 5.10 1.54
CA ALA A 134 -18.99 5.49 0.51
C ALA A 134 -18.32 4.28 -0.17
N SER A 135 -18.27 3.12 0.49
CA SER A 135 -17.73 1.89 -0.08
C SER A 135 -18.54 1.40 -1.27
N LEU A 136 -17.84 0.97 -2.34
CA LEU A 136 -18.41 0.45 -3.59
C LEU A 136 -18.93 -0.99 -3.47
N LEU A 137 -19.65 -1.27 -2.38
CA LEU A 137 -20.27 -2.56 -2.08
C LEU A 137 -21.26 -2.99 -3.19
N PRO A 138 -21.37 -4.31 -3.43
CA PRO A 138 -22.20 -4.82 -4.52
C PRO A 138 -23.70 -4.53 -4.32
N GLY A 139 -24.38 -4.25 -5.43
CA GLY A 139 -25.82 -4.00 -5.49
C GLY A 139 -26.26 -2.63 -4.96
N ARG A 140 -25.33 -1.77 -4.54
CA ARG A 140 -25.63 -0.43 -4.01
C ARG A 140 -25.23 0.64 -5.01
N THR A 141 -26.11 1.63 -5.21
CA THR A 141 -25.74 2.85 -5.95
C THR A 141 -24.89 3.74 -5.04
N ARG A 142 -23.75 4.20 -5.57
CA ARG A 142 -22.72 4.95 -4.84
C ARG A 142 -22.17 6.10 -5.69
N PRO A 143 -21.90 7.27 -5.10
CA PRO A 143 -21.18 8.33 -5.79
C PRO A 143 -19.70 7.94 -5.96
N ALA A 144 -19.17 8.19 -7.15
CA ALA A 144 -17.81 7.89 -7.51
C ALA A 144 -17.23 8.96 -8.45
N VAL A 145 -15.92 9.14 -8.36
CA VAL A 145 -15.12 9.78 -9.40
C VAL A 145 -14.79 8.69 -10.43
N LEU A 146 -15.41 8.79 -11.60
CA LEU A 146 -15.30 7.83 -12.68
C LEU A 146 -14.24 8.27 -13.68
N TRP A 147 -13.17 7.49 -13.75
CA TRP A 147 -12.11 7.60 -14.73
C TRP A 147 -12.45 6.75 -15.96
N GLU A 148 -12.34 7.34 -17.14
CA GLU A 148 -12.35 6.64 -18.43
C GLU A 148 -10.98 6.88 -19.08
N ILE A 149 -10.19 5.81 -19.18
CA ILE A 149 -8.84 5.85 -19.74
C ILE A 149 -8.82 4.97 -20.98
N ASP A 150 -8.62 5.59 -22.14
CA ASP A 150 -8.43 4.88 -23.40
C ASP A 150 -6.97 4.47 -23.55
N LEU A 151 -6.76 3.21 -23.91
CA LEU A 151 -5.47 2.61 -24.17
C LEU A 151 -5.34 2.24 -25.64
N ASP A 152 -4.15 2.39 -26.21
CA ASP A 152 -3.82 1.80 -27.52
C ASP A 152 -3.56 0.28 -27.44
N ALA A 153 -3.20 -0.32 -28.57
CA ALA A 153 -2.94 -1.76 -28.66
C ALA A 153 -1.74 -2.23 -27.82
N GLU A 154 -0.80 -1.34 -27.53
CA GLU A 154 0.36 -1.61 -26.66
C GLU A 154 0.08 -1.28 -25.18
N GLY A 155 -1.16 -0.90 -24.87
CA GLY A 155 -1.61 -0.57 -23.53
C GLY A 155 -1.21 0.82 -23.06
N ARG A 156 -0.70 1.73 -23.91
CA ARG A 156 -0.34 3.11 -23.52
C ARG A 156 -1.59 3.97 -23.42
N ALA A 157 -1.64 4.86 -22.43
CA ALA A 157 -2.75 5.79 -22.27
C ALA A 157 -2.75 6.82 -23.41
N VAL A 158 -3.88 6.98 -24.11
CA VAL A 158 -4.04 7.92 -25.22
C VAL A 158 -5.10 8.99 -24.97
N ALA A 159 -6.04 8.75 -24.06
CA ALA A 159 -6.98 9.76 -23.60
C ALA A 159 -7.44 9.44 -22.17
N THR A 160 -7.66 10.47 -21.37
CA THR A 160 -8.21 10.36 -20.02
C THR A 160 -9.37 11.32 -19.88
N ARG A 161 -10.48 10.84 -19.30
CA ARG A 161 -11.63 11.66 -18.90
C ARG A 161 -11.99 11.31 -17.46
N VAL A 162 -12.36 12.33 -16.70
CA VAL A 162 -12.73 12.18 -15.30
C VAL A 162 -14.01 12.96 -15.05
N ARG A 163 -14.97 12.33 -14.38
CA ARG A 163 -16.22 12.99 -13.99
C ARG A 163 -16.82 12.37 -12.73
N ARG A 164 -17.78 13.06 -12.14
CA ARG A 164 -18.58 12.51 -11.04
C ARG A 164 -19.74 11.69 -11.59
N ALA A 165 -19.95 10.50 -11.05
CA ALA A 165 -20.99 9.59 -11.50
C ALA A 165 -21.58 8.77 -10.34
N LEU A 166 -22.85 8.40 -10.46
CA LEU A 166 -23.47 7.35 -9.68
C LEU A 166 -23.17 6.00 -10.35
N VAL A 167 -22.55 5.10 -9.60
CA VAL A 167 -22.18 3.76 -10.09
C VAL A 167 -22.85 2.68 -9.25
N ARG A 168 -22.90 1.45 -9.78
CA ARG A 168 -23.38 0.29 -9.03
C ARG A 168 -22.48 -0.91 -9.33
N SER A 169 -21.67 -1.30 -8.34
CA SER A 169 -20.91 -2.55 -8.44
C SER A 169 -21.86 -3.75 -8.46
N ARG A 170 -21.64 -4.71 -9.35
CA ARG A 170 -22.42 -5.94 -9.48
C ARG A 170 -22.00 -6.99 -8.46
N ALA A 171 -20.70 -7.11 -8.23
CA ALA A 171 -20.14 -8.12 -7.34
C ALA A 171 -18.81 -7.65 -6.75
N LYS A 172 -18.53 -8.14 -5.54
CA LYS A 172 -17.20 -8.15 -4.95
C LYS A 172 -16.57 -9.50 -5.25
N LEU A 173 -15.40 -9.50 -5.88
CA LEU A 173 -14.62 -10.70 -6.18
C LEU A 173 -13.34 -10.71 -5.33
N ASP A 174 -12.79 -11.89 -5.10
CA ASP A 174 -11.45 -12.06 -4.53
C ASP A 174 -10.44 -12.47 -5.60
N TYR A 175 -9.16 -12.18 -5.36
CA TYR A 175 -8.07 -12.43 -6.31
C TYR A 175 -7.93 -13.90 -6.71
N ALA A 176 -8.14 -14.84 -5.77
CA ALA A 176 -8.03 -16.27 -6.06
C ALA A 176 -9.13 -16.73 -7.01
N GLY A 177 -10.38 -16.33 -6.76
CA GLY A 177 -11.51 -16.63 -7.63
C GLY A 177 -11.45 -15.90 -8.98
N VAL A 178 -10.83 -14.72 -9.05
CA VAL A 178 -10.54 -14.05 -10.33
C VAL A 178 -9.50 -14.84 -11.13
N GLN A 179 -8.35 -15.15 -10.53
CA GLN A 179 -7.28 -15.90 -11.17
C GLN A 179 -7.81 -17.23 -11.73
N GLN A 180 -8.54 -17.99 -10.93
CA GLN A 180 -9.13 -19.27 -11.34
C GLN A 180 -10.06 -19.14 -12.56
N ARG A 181 -10.94 -18.14 -12.58
CA ARG A 181 -11.87 -17.93 -13.70
C ARG A 181 -11.17 -17.53 -14.99
N ILE A 182 -10.11 -16.71 -14.90
CA ILE A 182 -9.32 -16.33 -16.07
C ILE A 182 -8.52 -17.54 -16.57
N ASP A 183 -7.87 -18.30 -15.68
CA ASP A 183 -7.12 -19.50 -16.06
C ASP A 183 -7.99 -20.58 -16.70
N ALA A 184 -9.22 -20.75 -16.22
CA ALA A 184 -10.19 -21.71 -16.76
C ALA A 184 -10.88 -21.23 -18.06
N GLY A 185 -10.66 -19.97 -18.48
CA GLY A 185 -11.37 -19.40 -19.63
C GLY A 185 -12.87 -19.18 -19.40
N THR A 186 -13.30 -19.09 -18.14
CA THR A 186 -14.71 -18.91 -17.75
C THR A 186 -15.03 -17.49 -17.25
N ALA A 187 -14.05 -16.60 -17.23
CA ALA A 187 -14.25 -15.19 -16.87
C ALA A 187 -15.12 -14.49 -17.93
N GLU A 188 -16.00 -13.59 -17.48
CA GLU A 188 -16.68 -12.67 -18.41
C GLU A 188 -15.65 -11.76 -19.10
N GLU A 189 -15.98 -11.25 -20.29
CA GLU A 189 -15.04 -10.51 -21.16
C GLU A 189 -14.26 -9.44 -20.39
N SER A 190 -14.97 -8.60 -19.63
CA SER A 190 -14.36 -7.53 -18.85
C SER A 190 -13.32 -8.03 -17.85
N LEU A 191 -13.59 -9.14 -17.17
CA LEU A 191 -12.66 -9.73 -16.21
C LEU A 191 -11.50 -10.46 -16.92
N ALA A 192 -11.75 -11.07 -18.07
CA ALA A 192 -10.70 -11.69 -18.88
C ALA A 192 -9.70 -10.64 -19.40
N LEU A 193 -10.19 -9.46 -19.79
CA LEU A 193 -9.37 -8.32 -20.22
C LEU A 193 -8.42 -7.80 -19.15
N LEU A 194 -8.63 -8.11 -17.87
CA LEU A 194 -7.70 -7.75 -16.80
C LEU A 194 -6.31 -8.34 -17.06
N ARG A 195 -6.24 -9.59 -17.55
CA ARG A 195 -4.97 -10.22 -17.94
C ARG A 195 -4.34 -9.47 -19.11
N ASP A 196 -5.09 -9.29 -20.20
CA ASP A 196 -4.59 -8.66 -21.42
C ASP A 196 -4.03 -7.26 -21.15
N ILE A 197 -4.83 -6.41 -20.49
CA ILE A 197 -4.44 -5.04 -20.16
C ILE A 197 -3.33 -5.06 -19.12
N GLY A 198 -3.44 -5.87 -18.06
CA GLY A 198 -2.43 -5.99 -17.00
C GLY A 198 -1.05 -6.34 -17.55
N THR A 199 -0.96 -7.36 -18.41
CA THR A 199 0.29 -7.77 -19.04
C THR A 199 0.88 -6.68 -19.93
N LEU A 200 0.08 -6.02 -20.78
CA LEU A 200 0.55 -4.89 -21.57
C LEU A 200 1.09 -3.75 -20.68
N ARG A 201 0.42 -3.46 -19.57
CA ARG A 201 0.87 -2.43 -18.62
C ARG A 201 2.16 -2.82 -17.87
N GLU A 202 2.34 -4.10 -17.55
CA GLU A 202 3.61 -4.63 -17.02
C GLU A 202 4.75 -4.49 -18.03
N GLU A 203 4.50 -4.77 -19.31
CA GLU A 203 5.47 -4.54 -20.40
C GLU A 203 5.83 -3.06 -20.52
N GLN A 204 4.85 -2.16 -20.46
CA GLN A 204 5.10 -0.71 -20.41
C GLN A 204 5.89 -0.31 -19.16
N GLU A 205 5.72 -0.99 -18.01
CA GLU A 205 6.51 -0.75 -16.80
C GLU A 205 7.97 -1.13 -17.00
N VAL A 206 8.22 -2.29 -17.58
CA VAL A 206 9.57 -2.73 -17.92
C VAL A 206 10.22 -1.74 -18.89
N ALA A 207 9.51 -1.33 -19.94
CA ALA A 207 10.03 -0.43 -20.98
C ALA A 207 10.45 0.94 -20.43
N ARG A 208 9.69 1.50 -19.47
CA ARG A 208 10.03 2.78 -18.82
C ARG A 208 11.03 2.66 -17.68
N GLY A 209 11.44 1.43 -17.30
CA GLY A 209 12.36 1.19 -16.19
C GLY A 209 11.71 1.23 -14.81
N GLY A 210 10.37 1.13 -14.74
CA GLY A 210 9.63 1.02 -13.47
C GLY A 210 9.91 -0.31 -12.77
N ILE A 211 9.50 -0.42 -11.51
CA ILE A 211 9.71 -1.57 -10.63
C ILE A 211 8.51 -1.74 -9.70
N SER A 212 7.76 -2.81 -9.91
CA SER A 212 6.82 -3.36 -8.92
C SER A 212 7.46 -4.48 -8.11
N LEU A 213 7.26 -4.46 -6.78
CA LEU A 213 7.73 -5.51 -5.87
C LEU A 213 6.57 -6.45 -5.54
N ASN A 214 6.70 -7.74 -5.85
CA ASN A 214 5.72 -8.76 -5.50
C ASN A 214 5.95 -9.28 -4.08
N VAL A 215 5.89 -8.39 -3.09
CA VAL A 215 6.12 -8.73 -1.68
C VAL A 215 4.98 -9.62 -1.18
N PRO A 216 5.26 -10.80 -0.60
CA PRO A 216 4.23 -11.63 0.00
C PRO A 216 3.65 -11.01 1.27
N GLU A 217 2.35 -11.24 1.47
CA GLU A 217 1.69 -10.90 2.74
C GLU A 217 2.11 -11.92 3.80
N GLN A 218 2.23 -11.47 5.05
CA GLN A 218 2.55 -12.31 6.20
C GLN A 218 1.27 -12.60 6.99
N GLU A 219 0.94 -13.87 7.12
CA GLU A 219 -0.18 -14.35 7.93
C GLU A 219 0.33 -14.94 9.24
N ILE A 220 -0.15 -14.40 10.35
CA ILE A 220 0.10 -14.90 11.69
C ILE A 220 -0.98 -15.95 11.97
N VAL A 221 -0.54 -17.21 12.04
CA VAL A 221 -1.40 -18.35 12.31
C VAL A 221 -1.18 -18.84 13.73
N GLU A 222 -2.26 -19.23 14.41
CA GLU A 222 -2.16 -19.87 15.73
C GLU A 222 -1.82 -21.36 15.54
N ARG A 223 -0.74 -21.84 16.17
CA ARG A 223 -0.28 -23.23 16.09
C ARG A 223 0.12 -23.73 17.47
N ASP A 224 -0.44 -24.85 17.90
CA ASP A 224 -0.04 -25.59 19.12
C ASP A 224 0.12 -24.74 20.39
N GLY A 225 -0.73 -23.70 20.56
CA GLY A 225 -0.67 -22.77 21.71
C GLY A 225 0.36 -21.63 21.59
N GLY A 226 1.03 -21.53 20.44
CA GLY A 226 1.91 -20.42 20.04
C GLY A 226 1.47 -19.79 18.72
N TYR A 227 2.36 -18.97 18.14
CA TYR A 227 2.14 -18.32 16.85
C TYR A 227 3.13 -18.87 15.81
N GLY A 228 2.72 -18.87 14.54
CA GLY A 228 3.57 -19.12 13.37
C GLY A 228 3.38 -18.04 12.31
N LEU A 229 4.33 -17.95 11.38
CA LEU A 229 4.21 -17.12 10.18
C LEU A 229 4.01 -18.00 8.95
N GLU A 230 2.98 -17.67 8.17
CA GLU A 230 2.78 -18.14 6.81
C GLU A 230 2.92 -16.96 5.85
N TYR A 231 3.32 -17.24 4.60
CA TYR A 231 3.44 -16.21 3.57
C TYR A 231 2.42 -16.48 2.48
N ARG A 232 1.57 -15.48 2.20
CA ARG A 232 0.68 -15.49 1.04
C ARG A 232 1.37 -14.78 -0.11
N ALA A 233 1.77 -15.54 -1.11
CA ALA A 233 2.28 -15.00 -2.36
C ALA A 233 1.14 -14.30 -3.15
N PRO A 234 1.38 -13.11 -3.72
CA PRO A 234 0.44 -12.48 -4.65
C PRO A 234 0.24 -13.35 -5.88
N LEU A 235 -0.97 -13.37 -6.43
CA LEU A 235 -1.27 -14.02 -7.72
C LEU A 235 -1.01 -13.02 -8.86
N PRO A 236 -0.88 -13.49 -10.12
CA PRO A 236 -0.78 -12.59 -11.27
C PRO A 236 -1.92 -11.56 -11.34
N ALA A 237 -3.14 -11.96 -10.99
CA ALA A 237 -4.29 -11.05 -10.91
C ALA A 237 -4.10 -9.88 -9.92
N ASP A 238 -3.34 -10.05 -8.82
CA ASP A 238 -2.98 -8.97 -7.91
C ASP A 238 -2.13 -7.91 -8.64
N GLY A 239 -1.15 -8.35 -9.43
CA GLY A 239 -0.28 -7.49 -10.25
C GLY A 239 -1.02 -6.76 -11.36
N TRP A 240 -1.88 -7.47 -12.09
CA TRP A 240 -2.70 -6.89 -13.16
C TRP A 240 -3.63 -5.80 -12.62
N ASN A 241 -4.30 -6.04 -11.48
CA ASN A 241 -5.14 -5.02 -10.85
C ASN A 241 -4.32 -3.82 -10.36
N ALA A 242 -3.14 -4.06 -9.78
CA ALA A 242 -2.24 -2.99 -9.36
C ALA A 242 -1.84 -2.07 -10.53
N GLN A 243 -1.63 -2.62 -11.73
CA GLN A 243 -1.35 -1.82 -12.93
C GLN A 243 -2.50 -0.88 -13.33
N ILE A 244 -3.76 -1.25 -13.10
CA ILE A 244 -4.91 -0.35 -13.34
C ILE A 244 -4.88 0.85 -12.39
N SER A 245 -4.55 0.60 -11.11
CA SER A 245 -4.34 1.67 -10.13
C SER A 245 -3.14 2.57 -10.49
N LEU A 246 -2.02 1.97 -10.91
CA LEU A 246 -0.84 2.72 -11.34
C LEU A 246 -1.12 3.58 -12.58
N LEU A 247 -1.79 3.02 -13.58
CA LEU A 247 -2.26 3.73 -14.77
C LEU A 247 -3.08 4.98 -14.39
N THR A 248 -4.04 4.82 -13.47
CA THR A 248 -4.90 5.92 -13.02
C THR A 248 -4.10 6.99 -12.26
N GLY A 249 -3.15 6.58 -11.40
CA GLY A 249 -2.28 7.50 -10.68
C GLY A 249 -1.32 8.29 -11.59
N MET A 250 -0.84 7.69 -12.68
CA MET A 250 -0.06 8.38 -13.71
C MET A 250 -0.94 9.35 -14.50
N ALA A 251 -2.13 8.89 -14.95
CA ALA A 251 -3.08 9.74 -15.67
C ALA A 251 -3.52 10.97 -14.86
N ALA A 252 -3.78 10.78 -13.56
CA ALA A 252 -4.09 11.86 -12.63
C ALA A 252 -2.95 12.88 -12.51
N ALA A 253 -1.71 12.40 -12.42
CA ALA A 253 -0.54 13.28 -12.36
C ALA A 253 -0.40 14.11 -13.64
N HIS A 254 -0.48 13.47 -14.82
CA HIS A 254 -0.42 14.17 -16.09
C HIS A 254 -1.52 15.22 -16.25
N LEU A 255 -2.77 14.87 -15.90
CA LEU A 255 -3.90 15.80 -15.98
C LEU A 255 -3.68 17.05 -15.11
N MET A 256 -3.20 16.88 -13.87
CA MET A 256 -2.86 18.03 -13.02
C MET A 256 -1.67 18.85 -13.56
N THR A 257 -0.70 18.20 -14.22
CA THR A 257 0.42 18.95 -14.84
C THR A 257 -0.02 19.79 -16.02
N GLU A 258 -1.00 19.35 -16.79
CA GLU A 258 -1.57 20.10 -17.92
C GLU A 258 -2.28 21.39 -17.44
N THR A 259 -2.93 21.35 -16.27
CA THR A 259 -3.59 22.51 -15.67
C THR A 259 -2.68 23.31 -14.73
N GLY A 260 -1.43 22.89 -14.54
CA GLY A 260 -0.41 23.65 -13.82
C GLY A 260 -0.53 23.68 -12.29
N THR A 261 -1.50 22.99 -11.68
CA THR A 261 -1.65 22.93 -10.22
C THR A 261 -1.95 21.51 -9.78
N GLY A 262 -1.21 21.00 -8.81
CA GLY A 262 -1.41 19.63 -8.34
C GLY A 262 -0.54 19.19 -7.18
N ILE A 263 -0.66 17.90 -6.86
CA ILE A 263 0.15 17.22 -5.87
C ILE A 263 0.71 15.92 -6.45
N LEU A 264 2.03 15.80 -6.46
CA LEU A 264 2.74 14.62 -6.94
C LEU A 264 3.21 13.77 -5.77
N ARG A 265 3.27 12.47 -6.00
CA ARG A 265 3.92 11.49 -5.13
C ARG A 265 5.32 11.24 -5.68
N THR A 266 6.31 11.96 -5.14
CA THR A 266 7.70 11.88 -5.61
C THR A 266 8.48 10.81 -4.83
N LEU A 267 9.48 10.21 -5.49
CA LEU A 267 10.45 9.32 -4.86
C LEU A 267 11.81 9.60 -5.53
N PRO A 268 12.80 10.11 -4.80
CA PRO A 268 14.15 10.26 -5.34
C PRO A 268 14.76 8.89 -5.68
N VAL A 269 15.81 8.91 -6.50
CA VAL A 269 16.63 7.72 -6.74
C VAL A 269 17.25 7.25 -5.43
N ALA A 270 17.38 5.94 -5.25
CA ALA A 270 17.99 5.37 -4.06
C ALA A 270 19.41 5.93 -3.84
N PRO A 271 19.81 6.20 -2.59
CA PRO A 271 21.13 6.74 -2.29
C PRO A 271 22.24 5.75 -2.64
N ASP A 272 23.46 6.29 -2.81
CA ASP A 272 24.66 5.49 -3.05
C ASP A 272 24.84 4.41 -1.97
N GLY A 273 25.28 3.22 -2.40
CA GLY A 273 25.48 2.08 -1.50
C GLY A 273 24.22 1.30 -1.11
N ALA A 274 23.00 1.80 -1.38
CA ALA A 274 21.76 1.07 -1.06
C ALA A 274 21.67 -0.27 -1.80
N VAL A 275 22.07 -0.29 -3.08
CA VAL A 275 22.19 -1.53 -3.88
C VAL A 275 23.28 -2.45 -3.36
N ALA A 276 24.41 -1.90 -2.86
CA ALA A 276 25.49 -2.70 -2.29
C ALA A 276 25.04 -3.43 -1.01
N ARG A 277 24.22 -2.78 -0.17
CA ARG A 277 23.57 -3.45 0.97
C ARG A 277 22.67 -4.60 0.51
N LEU A 278 21.82 -4.38 -0.48
CA LEU A 278 20.99 -5.46 -1.01
C LEU A 278 21.81 -6.59 -1.62
N ARG A 279 22.95 -6.31 -2.27
CA ARG A 279 23.83 -7.38 -2.76
C ARG A 279 24.34 -8.28 -1.62
N ARG A 280 24.68 -7.70 -0.46
CA ARG A 280 25.03 -8.48 0.74
C ARG A 280 23.84 -9.28 1.30
N SER A 281 22.64 -8.70 1.30
CA SER A 281 21.42 -9.44 1.67
C SER A 281 21.14 -10.60 0.71
N ALA A 282 21.34 -10.41 -0.60
CA ALA A 282 21.13 -11.46 -1.59
C ALA A 282 22.09 -12.64 -1.36
N GLU A 283 23.37 -12.35 -1.11
CA GLU A 283 24.37 -13.37 -0.77
C GLU A 283 24.01 -14.13 0.52
N ALA A 284 23.55 -13.42 1.56
CA ALA A 284 23.05 -14.01 2.80
C ALA A 284 21.95 -15.05 2.59
N LEU A 285 21.03 -14.69 1.70
CA LEU A 285 19.80 -15.42 1.40
C LEU A 285 19.99 -16.45 0.28
N HIS A 286 21.23 -16.68 -0.18
CA HIS A 286 21.58 -17.61 -1.27
C HIS A 286 20.86 -17.27 -2.58
N ILE A 287 20.66 -15.98 -2.85
CA ILE A 287 20.06 -15.48 -4.09
C ILE A 287 21.17 -15.15 -5.08
N ASP A 288 21.17 -15.86 -6.21
CA ASP A 288 22.11 -15.57 -7.30
C ASP A 288 21.79 -14.20 -7.92
N TRP A 289 22.67 -13.22 -7.66
CA TRP A 289 22.60 -11.90 -8.26
C TRP A 289 23.91 -11.54 -8.97
N PRO A 290 24.11 -12.02 -10.22
CA PRO A 290 25.29 -11.67 -11.00
C PRO A 290 25.45 -10.15 -11.17
N HIS A 291 26.68 -9.65 -11.21
CA HIS A 291 26.97 -8.21 -11.31
C HIS A 291 26.34 -7.53 -12.54
N HIS A 292 26.18 -8.28 -13.64
CA HIS A 292 25.61 -7.79 -14.90
C HIS A 292 24.07 -7.80 -14.92
N VAL A 293 23.41 -8.44 -13.93
CA VAL A 293 21.95 -8.49 -13.84
C VAL A 293 21.44 -7.22 -13.17
N PRO A 294 20.61 -6.40 -13.86
CA PRO A 294 20.01 -5.21 -13.26
C PRO A 294 19.10 -5.57 -12.09
N TYR A 295 19.05 -4.72 -11.07
CA TYR A 295 18.17 -4.88 -9.90
C TYR A 295 16.72 -5.16 -10.31
N ALA A 296 16.19 -4.37 -11.24
CA ALA A 296 14.83 -4.50 -11.75
C ALA A 296 14.54 -5.86 -12.42
N ARG A 297 15.55 -6.51 -13.01
CA ARG A 297 15.43 -7.86 -13.58
C ARG A 297 15.44 -8.91 -12.48
N LEU A 298 16.37 -8.80 -11.52
CA LEU A 298 16.45 -9.73 -10.40
C LEU A 298 15.12 -9.80 -9.65
N VAL A 299 14.60 -8.65 -9.21
CA VAL A 299 13.38 -8.59 -8.40
C VAL A 299 12.21 -9.30 -9.07
N ARG A 300 12.06 -9.15 -10.39
CA ARG A 300 10.99 -9.80 -11.18
C ARG A 300 11.17 -11.31 -11.33
N SER A 301 12.39 -11.82 -11.22
CA SER A 301 12.66 -13.27 -11.27
C SER A 301 12.41 -13.99 -9.95
N LEU A 302 12.19 -13.25 -8.86
CA LEU A 302 12.01 -13.85 -7.54
C LEU A 302 10.60 -14.43 -7.40
N ASP A 303 10.55 -15.68 -6.95
CA ASP A 303 9.32 -16.35 -6.55
C ASP A 303 9.02 -16.09 -5.07
N PRO A 304 7.97 -15.31 -4.72
CA PRO A 304 7.63 -14.99 -3.33
C PRO A 304 7.15 -16.19 -2.49
N ARG A 305 6.96 -17.37 -3.10
CA ARG A 305 6.67 -18.63 -2.38
C ARG A 305 7.91 -19.27 -1.77
N ILE A 306 9.10 -18.84 -2.19
CA ILE A 306 10.38 -19.29 -1.63
C ILE A 306 10.76 -18.34 -0.48
N THR A 307 10.99 -18.87 0.71
CA THR A 307 11.22 -18.06 1.94
C THR A 307 12.35 -17.04 1.79
N SER A 308 13.48 -17.43 1.20
CA SER A 308 14.61 -16.51 0.98
C SER A 308 14.28 -15.39 0.00
N HIS A 309 13.53 -15.68 -1.06
CA HIS A 309 13.04 -14.69 -2.01
C HIS A 309 12.04 -13.72 -1.36
N ALA A 310 11.11 -14.25 -0.54
CA ALA A 310 10.15 -13.45 0.22
C ALA A 310 10.86 -12.46 1.15
N ALA A 311 11.85 -12.94 1.92
CA ALA A 311 12.67 -12.11 2.79
C ALA A 311 13.44 -11.03 1.99
N PHE A 312 14.02 -11.39 0.85
CA PHE A 312 14.75 -10.43 0.02
C PHE A 312 13.85 -9.39 -0.64
N LEU A 313 12.66 -9.78 -1.12
CA LEU A 313 11.64 -8.86 -1.65
C LEU A 313 11.21 -7.87 -0.56
N GLN A 314 11.15 -8.33 0.69
CA GLN A 314 10.88 -7.48 1.83
C GLN A 314 12.02 -6.47 2.10
N ASP A 315 13.28 -6.88 1.97
CA ASP A 315 14.44 -5.99 2.04
C ASP A 315 14.46 -4.96 0.90
N CYS A 316 14.04 -5.36 -0.30
CA CYS A 316 13.96 -4.50 -1.49
C CYS A 316 13.03 -3.30 -1.28
N THR A 317 12.02 -3.40 -0.39
CA THR A 317 11.15 -2.28 -0.02
C THR A 317 11.92 -1.09 0.55
N THR A 318 13.11 -1.31 1.09
CA THR A 318 13.96 -0.25 1.64
C THR A 318 14.46 0.74 0.59
N LEU A 319 14.53 0.37 -0.69
CA LEU A 319 14.85 1.29 -1.79
C LEU A 319 13.70 2.24 -2.13
N LEU A 320 12.49 1.95 -1.65
CA LEU A 320 11.32 2.79 -1.82
C LEU A 320 11.21 3.84 -0.70
N ARG A 321 12.25 3.96 0.14
CA ARG A 321 12.40 4.98 1.20
C ARG A 321 12.69 6.36 0.65
N GLY A 322 12.16 7.37 1.34
CA GLY A 322 12.25 8.77 0.93
C GLY A 322 11.10 9.26 0.06
N ALA A 323 10.17 8.38 -0.31
CA ALA A 323 9.00 8.75 -1.08
C ALA A 323 8.15 9.78 -0.26
N GLY A 324 7.87 10.97 -0.82
CA GLY A 324 7.01 12.01 -0.23
C GLY A 324 5.89 12.55 -1.15
N TYR A 325 5.22 13.60 -0.70
CA TYR A 325 4.29 14.36 -1.52
C TYR A 325 4.85 15.75 -1.76
N THR A 326 4.66 16.28 -2.96
CA THR A 326 5.14 17.61 -3.32
C THR A 326 4.07 18.31 -4.15
N VAL A 327 3.68 19.50 -3.71
CA VAL A 327 2.73 20.36 -4.43
C VAL A 327 3.47 21.15 -5.50
N PHE A 328 2.78 21.42 -6.59
CA PHE A 328 3.19 22.37 -7.62
C PHE A 328 2.03 23.28 -7.98
N GLU A 329 2.35 24.50 -8.36
CA GLU A 329 1.42 25.55 -8.77
C GLU A 329 2.03 26.31 -9.94
N HIS A 330 1.19 26.98 -10.73
CA HIS A 330 1.62 27.80 -11.88
C HIS A 330 2.48 27.06 -12.93
N GLY A 331 2.35 25.73 -13.01
CA GLY A 331 3.11 24.89 -13.94
C GLY A 331 4.55 24.58 -13.49
N GLU A 332 4.97 25.00 -12.31
CA GLU A 332 6.33 24.79 -11.80
C GLU A 332 6.48 23.42 -11.14
N LEU A 333 6.83 22.40 -11.93
CA LEU A 333 7.02 21.03 -11.42
C LEU A 333 8.21 20.93 -10.44
N PRO A 334 8.10 20.10 -9.39
CA PRO A 334 9.18 19.94 -8.43
C PRO A 334 10.36 19.18 -9.03
N THR A 335 11.54 19.30 -8.43
CA THR A 335 12.74 18.55 -8.84
C THR A 335 13.21 17.63 -7.70
N PRO A 336 13.17 16.30 -7.86
CA PRO A 336 12.62 15.55 -8.99
C PRO A 336 11.07 15.51 -8.98
N ALA A 337 10.46 15.54 -10.16
CA ALA A 337 9.00 15.41 -10.32
C ALA A 337 8.52 13.95 -10.31
N VAL A 338 9.42 13.02 -10.63
CA VAL A 338 9.09 11.62 -10.87
C VAL A 338 9.10 10.78 -9.59
N HIS A 339 8.42 9.65 -9.65
CA HIS A 339 8.55 8.58 -8.66
C HIS A 339 9.52 7.52 -9.19
N ALA A 340 10.75 7.43 -8.64
CA ALA A 340 11.81 6.59 -9.20
C ALA A 340 11.42 5.11 -9.44
N ALA A 341 10.55 4.54 -8.61
CA ALA A 341 10.07 3.17 -8.81
C ALA A 341 8.92 3.04 -9.84
N VAL A 342 8.11 4.08 -10.05
CA VAL A 342 7.11 4.08 -11.13
C VAL A 342 7.79 4.42 -12.46
N ALA A 343 8.90 5.17 -12.38
CA ALA A 343 9.65 5.76 -13.48
C ALA A 343 8.79 6.69 -14.35
N ASP A 344 7.88 7.42 -13.71
CA ASP A 344 7.00 8.41 -14.34
C ASP A 344 6.52 9.46 -13.30
N LEU A 345 5.77 10.46 -13.77
CA LEU A 345 4.92 11.29 -12.92
C LEU A 345 3.83 10.41 -12.29
N TYR A 346 3.58 10.62 -11.00
CA TYR A 346 2.65 9.78 -10.27
C TYR A 346 2.00 10.55 -9.14
N THR A 347 0.73 10.29 -8.90
CA THR A 347 0.04 10.72 -7.70
C THR A 347 -0.85 9.60 -7.15
N HIS A 348 -1.27 9.78 -5.92
CA HIS A 348 -2.21 8.92 -5.25
C HIS A 348 -3.63 9.48 -5.39
N CYS A 349 -4.51 8.72 -6.05
CA CYS A 349 -5.89 9.14 -6.33
C CYS A 349 -6.91 8.00 -6.32
N THR A 350 -6.51 6.78 -5.93
CA THR A 350 -7.33 5.57 -6.07
C THR A 350 -7.76 4.96 -4.74
N ALA A 351 -7.43 5.57 -3.60
CA ALA A 351 -7.69 5.00 -2.27
C ALA A 351 -8.21 6.03 -1.24
N PRO A 352 -9.23 6.84 -1.56
CA PRO A 352 -9.65 7.96 -0.71
C PRO A 352 -10.30 7.55 0.61
N LEU A 353 -10.82 6.33 0.76
CA LEU A 353 -11.40 5.87 2.04
C LEU A 353 -10.32 5.64 3.12
N ARG A 354 -9.05 5.54 2.72
CA ARG A 354 -7.92 5.23 3.61
C ARG A 354 -6.74 6.19 3.52
N ARG A 355 -6.80 7.21 2.65
CA ARG A 355 -5.71 8.16 2.44
C ARG A 355 -6.24 9.53 2.03
N LEU A 356 -5.91 10.54 2.83
CA LEU A 356 -6.45 11.90 2.73
C LEU A 356 -6.15 12.57 1.37
N VAL A 357 -4.91 12.45 0.88
CA VAL A 357 -4.46 13.13 -0.35
C VAL A 357 -5.29 12.81 -1.58
N ASP A 358 -5.86 11.59 -1.66
CA ASP A 358 -6.61 11.12 -2.81
C ASP A 358 -7.87 11.95 -3.05
N ARG A 359 -8.47 12.49 -1.98
CA ARG A 359 -9.61 13.41 -2.08
C ARG A 359 -9.22 14.69 -2.83
N TYR A 360 -8.05 15.25 -2.53
CA TYR A 360 -7.57 16.47 -3.18
C TYR A 360 -7.16 16.20 -4.63
N ALA A 361 -6.44 15.11 -4.88
CA ALA A 361 -6.09 14.69 -6.23
C ALA A 361 -7.35 14.51 -7.09
N ALA A 362 -8.40 13.90 -6.53
CA ALA A 362 -9.69 13.73 -7.21
C ALA A 362 -10.35 15.07 -7.56
N GLU A 363 -10.42 16.04 -6.63
CA GLU A 363 -10.98 17.37 -6.93
C GLU A 363 -10.23 18.08 -8.05
N LEU A 364 -8.90 18.08 -7.98
CA LEU A 364 -8.05 18.73 -8.97
C LEU A 364 -8.25 18.10 -10.35
N CYS A 365 -8.32 16.76 -10.41
CA CYS A 365 -8.54 16.05 -11.66
C CYS A 365 -9.95 16.22 -12.23
N VAL A 366 -10.99 16.27 -11.38
CA VAL A 366 -12.37 16.54 -11.83
C VAL A 366 -12.51 17.97 -12.36
N ALA A 367 -11.86 18.94 -11.71
CA ALA A 367 -11.82 20.32 -12.18
C ALA A 367 -11.07 20.43 -13.52
N ALA A 368 -9.89 19.83 -13.60
CA ALA A 368 -9.06 19.80 -14.81
C ALA A 368 -9.76 19.15 -16.00
N ALA A 369 -10.36 17.98 -15.82
CA ALA A 369 -11.10 17.28 -16.89
C ALA A 369 -12.33 18.06 -17.38
N ALA A 370 -12.85 18.97 -16.57
CA ALA A 370 -13.99 19.82 -16.89
C ALA A 370 -13.59 21.23 -17.34
N ASP A 371 -12.30 21.51 -17.52
CA ASP A 371 -11.74 22.83 -17.85
C ASP A 371 -12.25 23.94 -16.91
N ARG A 372 -12.23 23.65 -15.60
CA ARG A 372 -12.67 24.56 -14.54
C ARG A 372 -11.57 24.75 -13.51
N GLU A 373 -11.60 25.91 -12.84
CA GLU A 373 -10.76 26.16 -11.67
C GLU A 373 -11.07 25.15 -10.55
N PRO A 374 -10.04 24.61 -9.87
CA PRO A 374 -10.24 23.77 -8.71
C PRO A 374 -11.00 24.50 -7.59
N PRO A 375 -11.74 23.78 -6.73
CA PRO A 375 -12.41 24.39 -5.60
C PRO A 375 -11.42 25.12 -4.68
N GLU A 376 -11.79 26.33 -4.23
CA GLU A 376 -10.93 27.17 -3.36
C GLU A 376 -10.46 26.44 -2.11
N TRP A 377 -11.34 25.65 -1.47
CA TRP A 377 -10.98 24.87 -0.28
C TRP A 377 -9.91 23.81 -0.54
N ALA A 378 -9.87 23.25 -1.77
CA ALA A 378 -8.87 22.26 -2.14
C ALA A 378 -7.51 22.93 -2.33
N LEU A 379 -7.48 24.07 -3.03
CA LEU A 379 -6.27 24.89 -3.22
C LEU A 379 -5.71 25.39 -1.89
N ALA A 380 -6.57 25.91 -1.00
CA ALA A 380 -6.17 26.42 0.31
C ALA A 380 -5.51 25.37 1.21
N ALA A 381 -5.83 24.08 1.03
CA ALA A 381 -5.25 22.99 1.80
C ALA A 381 -3.89 22.50 1.25
N LEU A 382 -3.59 22.73 -0.03
CA LEU A 382 -2.40 22.19 -0.69
C LEU A 382 -1.09 22.51 0.04
N PRO A 383 -0.83 23.75 0.52
CA PRO A 383 0.45 24.06 1.18
C PRO A 383 0.72 23.22 2.45
N ALA A 384 -0.33 22.85 3.19
CA ALA A 384 -0.19 22.07 4.42
C ALA A 384 -0.14 20.55 4.18
N LEU A 385 -0.79 20.09 3.10
CA LEU A 385 -1.05 18.67 2.83
C LEU A 385 0.22 17.80 2.76
N PRO A 386 1.34 18.21 2.12
CA PRO A 386 2.59 17.44 2.14
C PRO A 386 3.09 17.10 3.54
N LYS A 387 3.03 18.06 4.47
CA LYS A 387 3.49 17.86 5.85
C LYS A 387 2.57 16.90 6.59
N GLU A 388 1.26 17.07 6.48
CA GLU A 388 0.28 16.17 7.10
C GLU A 388 0.45 14.74 6.60
N MET A 389 0.58 14.57 5.27
CA MET A 389 0.81 13.27 4.67
C MET A 389 2.13 12.64 5.11
N ALA A 390 3.18 13.42 5.33
CA ALA A 390 4.45 12.94 5.87
C ALA A 390 4.30 12.48 7.34
N ASP A 391 3.57 13.24 8.16
CA ASP A 391 3.31 12.89 9.55
C ASP A 391 2.44 11.63 9.67
N GLY A 392 1.39 11.52 8.86
CA GLY A 392 0.57 10.31 8.74
C GLY A 392 1.38 9.09 8.28
N THR A 393 2.29 9.28 7.31
CA THR A 393 3.22 8.22 6.86
C THR A 393 4.16 7.78 7.98
N ARG A 394 4.72 8.72 8.76
CA ARG A 394 5.60 8.42 9.90
C ARG A 394 4.87 7.60 10.96
N ARG A 395 3.62 7.98 11.28
CA ARG A 395 2.77 7.25 12.22
C ARG A 395 2.44 5.84 11.72
N ALA A 396 2.06 5.70 10.45
CA ALA A 396 1.78 4.39 9.84
C ALA A 396 3.00 3.47 9.87
N ASN A 397 4.19 3.98 9.52
CA ASN A 397 5.43 3.21 9.55
C ASN A 397 5.82 2.83 10.99
N THR A 398 5.52 3.68 11.98
CA THR A 398 5.74 3.38 13.41
C THR A 398 4.84 2.22 13.84
N VAL A 399 3.54 2.30 13.56
CA VAL A 399 2.57 1.22 13.84
C VAL A 399 2.99 -0.10 13.19
N GLU A 400 3.33 -0.07 11.90
CA GLU A 400 3.75 -1.27 11.16
C GLU A 400 4.97 -1.92 11.80
N ARG A 401 6.01 -1.15 12.08
CA ARG A 401 7.25 -1.63 12.71
C ARG A 401 6.99 -2.18 14.11
N ASP A 402 6.23 -1.48 14.95
CA ASP A 402 5.94 -1.94 16.31
C ASP A 402 5.03 -3.18 16.32
N CYS A 403 4.13 -3.33 15.35
CA CYS A 403 3.36 -4.57 15.17
C CYS A 403 4.25 -5.75 14.78
N VAL A 404 5.18 -5.55 13.83
CA VAL A 404 6.17 -6.56 13.46
C VAL A 404 7.00 -6.97 14.68
N ASP A 405 7.55 -5.99 15.42
CA ASP A 405 8.38 -6.24 16.60
C ASP A 405 7.61 -7.09 17.66
N LEU A 406 6.33 -6.79 17.89
CA LEU A 406 5.47 -7.56 18.81
C LEU A 406 5.22 -8.99 18.34
N VAL A 407 4.98 -9.17 17.04
CA VAL A 407 4.73 -10.48 16.43
C VAL A 407 6.00 -11.32 16.49
N GLU A 408 7.14 -10.77 16.08
CA GLU A 408 8.44 -11.45 16.14
C GLU A 408 8.81 -11.86 17.57
N ALA A 409 8.59 -10.98 18.56
CA ALA A 409 8.76 -11.32 19.97
C ALA A 409 7.81 -12.46 20.40
N ALA A 410 6.57 -12.46 19.93
CA ALA A 410 5.58 -13.49 20.29
C ALA A 410 5.90 -14.86 19.70
N LEU A 411 6.52 -14.89 18.52
CA LEU A 411 7.02 -16.10 17.87
C LEU A 411 8.22 -16.71 18.60
N LEU A 412 9.08 -15.86 19.17
CA LEU A 412 10.36 -16.28 19.74
C LEU A 412 10.38 -16.40 21.27
N LYS A 413 9.34 -15.94 21.98
CA LYS A 413 9.31 -15.88 23.46
C LYS A 413 9.67 -17.20 24.15
N ASP A 414 9.23 -18.33 23.59
CA ASP A 414 9.43 -19.66 24.17
C ASP A 414 10.78 -20.29 23.76
N ARG A 415 11.61 -19.53 23.02
CA ARG A 415 12.93 -19.97 22.50
C ARG A 415 14.10 -19.18 23.09
N ILE A 416 13.90 -18.39 24.15
CA ILE A 416 15.00 -17.65 24.80
C ILE A 416 16.11 -18.62 25.22
N GLY A 417 17.35 -18.28 24.90
CA GLY A 417 18.54 -19.12 25.10
C GLY A 417 18.84 -20.08 23.94
N ALA A 418 17.92 -20.28 23.00
CA ALA A 418 18.18 -21.08 21.80
C ALA A 418 19.21 -20.40 20.89
N VAL A 419 19.94 -21.23 20.14
CA VAL A 419 20.95 -20.80 19.17
C VAL A 419 20.41 -20.97 17.75
N PHE A 420 20.70 -19.99 16.91
CA PHE A 420 20.25 -19.89 15.53
C PHE A 420 21.46 -19.63 14.63
N ASP A 421 21.41 -20.16 13.41
CA ASP A 421 22.29 -19.70 12.34
C ASP A 421 21.76 -18.36 11.82
N ALA A 422 22.66 -17.39 11.70
CA ALA A 422 22.32 -16.05 11.28
C ALA A 422 23.38 -15.43 10.37
N TYR A 423 23.02 -14.34 9.72
CA TYR A 423 23.91 -13.55 8.88
C TYR A 423 23.85 -12.07 9.26
N VAL A 424 25.00 -11.40 9.36
CA VAL A 424 25.05 -9.96 9.67
C VAL A 424 24.73 -9.15 8.41
N VAL A 425 23.53 -8.58 8.35
CA VAL A 425 23.07 -7.79 7.20
C VAL A 425 23.48 -6.33 7.29
N ASP A 426 23.64 -5.82 8.52
CA ASP A 426 24.01 -4.42 8.76
C ASP A 426 24.76 -4.27 10.07
N VAL A 427 25.63 -3.27 10.15
CA VAL A 427 26.42 -2.93 11.33
C VAL A 427 26.42 -1.40 11.46
N LYS A 428 26.24 -0.88 12.68
CA LYS A 428 26.27 0.57 12.89
C LYS A 428 27.68 1.09 12.66
N GLU A 429 27.84 2.06 11.76
CA GLU A 429 29.14 2.66 11.43
C GLU A 429 29.88 3.20 12.67
N GLN A 430 29.14 3.79 13.61
CA GLN A 430 29.68 4.41 14.83
C GLN A 430 29.89 3.41 15.98
N ASP A 431 29.28 2.23 15.89
CA ASP A 431 29.38 1.17 16.88
C ASP A 431 29.33 -0.19 16.20
N PRO A 432 30.49 -0.70 15.73
CA PRO A 432 30.53 -1.93 14.98
C PRO A 432 30.24 -3.18 15.82
N THR A 433 30.00 -3.03 17.12
CA THR A 433 29.53 -4.12 18.00
C THR A 433 28.02 -4.29 17.95
N THR A 434 27.29 -3.30 17.42
CA THR A 434 25.83 -3.37 17.28
C THR A 434 25.44 -3.47 15.81
N GLY A 435 24.54 -4.40 15.50
CA GLY A 435 24.12 -4.63 14.12
C GLY A 435 22.75 -5.26 14.02
N THR A 436 22.47 -5.76 12.82
CA THR A 436 21.25 -6.47 12.48
C THR A 436 21.61 -7.81 11.89
N VAL A 437 20.93 -8.86 12.33
CA VAL A 437 21.08 -10.21 11.80
C VAL A 437 19.78 -10.70 11.18
N HIS A 438 19.91 -11.55 10.17
CA HIS A 438 18.81 -12.35 9.63
C HIS A 438 18.95 -13.80 10.10
N ILE A 439 17.89 -14.37 10.66
CA ILE A 439 17.78 -15.82 10.95
C ILE A 439 16.85 -16.46 9.92
N ASP A 440 17.14 -17.70 9.52
CA ASP A 440 16.42 -18.36 8.42
C ASP A 440 15.10 -19.01 8.87
N ASP A 441 14.99 -19.44 10.14
CA ASP A 441 13.80 -20.12 10.67
C ASP A 441 13.47 -19.76 12.15
N PRO A 442 12.42 -18.95 12.39
CA PRO A 442 11.60 -18.23 11.41
C PRO A 442 12.39 -17.10 10.72
N ALA A 443 12.03 -16.74 9.48
CA ALA A 443 12.68 -15.65 8.73
C ALA A 443 12.45 -14.28 9.40
N ILE A 444 13.40 -13.87 10.26
CA ILE A 444 13.31 -12.68 11.11
C ILE A 444 14.57 -11.83 10.96
N VAL A 445 14.39 -10.52 10.86
CA VAL A 445 15.47 -9.52 10.86
C VAL A 445 15.47 -8.82 12.22
N ALA A 446 16.46 -9.09 13.07
CA ALA A 446 16.49 -8.59 14.44
C ALA A 446 17.84 -7.98 14.83
N ARG A 447 17.85 -7.22 15.92
CA ARG A 447 19.05 -6.59 16.45
C ARG A 447 19.98 -7.64 17.07
N ILE A 448 21.28 -7.45 16.88
CA ILE A 448 22.34 -8.18 17.57
C ILE A 448 23.28 -7.21 18.30
N GLU A 449 23.73 -7.62 19.47
CA GLU A 449 24.78 -6.96 20.23
C GLU A 449 25.96 -7.93 20.43
N GLY A 450 27.09 -7.59 19.81
CA GLY A 450 28.35 -8.34 19.84
C GLY A 450 29.16 -8.16 21.12
N GLY A 451 28.66 -7.35 22.07
CA GLY A 451 29.37 -7.02 23.30
C GLY A 451 30.62 -6.18 23.01
N SER A 452 31.81 -6.76 23.22
CA SER A 452 33.10 -6.09 22.99
C SER A 452 33.70 -6.35 21.61
N THR A 453 33.08 -7.20 20.78
CA THR A 453 33.65 -7.64 19.51
C THR A 453 32.87 -7.04 18.34
N SER A 454 33.60 -6.56 17.34
CA SER A 454 32.98 -6.07 16.10
C SER A 454 32.27 -7.21 15.37
N LEU A 455 31.06 -6.94 14.89
CA LEU A 455 30.27 -7.90 14.14
C LEU A 455 30.81 -8.03 12.71
N PRO A 456 30.95 -9.27 12.20
CA PRO A 456 31.48 -9.48 10.87
C PRO A 456 30.40 -9.21 9.80
N LEU A 457 30.35 -7.98 9.29
CA LEU A 457 29.37 -7.57 8.28
C LEU A 457 29.50 -8.46 7.03
N GLY A 458 28.39 -9.08 6.62
CA GLY A 458 28.37 -9.95 5.46
C GLY A 458 28.80 -11.39 5.74
N GLU A 459 29.02 -11.76 7.01
CA GLU A 459 29.38 -13.14 7.37
C GLU A 459 28.28 -13.84 8.16
N ARG A 460 28.32 -15.18 8.12
CA ARG A 460 27.48 -16.03 8.96
C ARG A 460 28.07 -16.16 10.35
N LEU A 461 27.19 -16.15 11.35
CA LEU A 461 27.54 -16.49 12.72
C LEU A 461 26.39 -17.22 13.40
N ARG A 462 26.72 -17.92 14.48
CA ARG A 462 25.71 -18.45 15.39
C ARG A 462 25.34 -17.38 16.41
N VAL A 463 24.04 -17.22 16.62
CA VAL A 463 23.49 -16.21 17.54
C VAL A 463 22.59 -16.87 18.55
N ARG A 464 22.63 -16.39 19.80
CA ARG A 464 21.77 -16.82 20.89
C ARG A 464 20.70 -15.77 21.13
N LEU A 465 19.44 -16.21 21.22
CA LEU A 465 18.33 -15.33 21.58
C LEU A 465 18.43 -14.96 23.06
N THR A 466 18.56 -13.67 23.37
CA THR A 466 18.70 -13.16 24.74
C THR A 466 17.44 -12.48 25.26
N GLN A 467 16.63 -11.89 24.38
CA GLN A 467 15.37 -11.23 24.73
C GLN A 467 14.31 -11.49 23.65
N ALA A 468 13.06 -11.75 24.08
CA ALA A 468 11.87 -11.80 23.24
C ALA A 468 10.64 -11.81 24.15
N ASP A 469 10.06 -10.65 24.45
CA ASP A 469 8.86 -10.55 25.29
C ASP A 469 7.84 -9.55 24.70
N PRO A 470 6.70 -10.03 24.16
CA PRO A 470 5.68 -9.17 23.57
C PRO A 470 5.21 -8.06 24.53
N GLY A 471 5.45 -6.81 24.16
CA GLY A 471 5.03 -5.63 24.93
C GLY A 471 6.00 -5.21 26.04
N SER A 472 7.14 -5.88 26.17
CA SER A 472 8.13 -5.64 27.23
C SER A 472 9.55 -5.51 26.68
N SER A 473 10.01 -6.47 25.86
CA SER A 473 11.35 -6.44 25.24
C SER A 473 11.33 -6.90 23.80
N LYS A 474 12.03 -6.15 22.94
CA LYS A 474 12.20 -6.50 21.53
C LYS A 474 13.11 -7.73 21.40
N VAL A 475 13.04 -8.39 20.25
CA VAL A 475 13.94 -9.50 19.92
C VAL A 475 15.38 -8.99 19.92
N LEU A 476 16.23 -9.61 20.74
CA LEU A 476 17.66 -9.32 20.83
C LEU A 476 18.48 -10.60 20.75
N PHE A 477 19.53 -10.55 19.94
CA PHE A 477 20.51 -11.62 19.81
C PHE A 477 21.88 -11.18 20.33
N ALA A 478 22.69 -12.18 20.70
CA ALA A 478 24.12 -12.03 20.96
C ALA A 478 24.89 -13.16 20.25
N PRO A 479 26.18 -13.00 19.90
CA PRO A 479 27.01 -14.11 19.42
C PRO A 479 26.97 -15.31 20.39
N ALA A 480 26.82 -16.53 19.85
CA ALA A 480 26.53 -17.74 20.61
C ALA A 480 27.74 -18.44 21.25
#